data_AF-A0A1V5DAQ3-F1
#
_entry.id   AF-A0A1V5DAQ3-F1
#
_cell.length_a   1.000
_cell.length_b   1.000
_cell.length_c   1.000
_cell.angle_alpha   90.00
_cell.angle_beta   90.00
_cell.angle_gamma   90.00
#
_symmetry.space_group_name_H-M   'P 1'
#
loop_
_entity.id
_entity.type
_entity.pdbx_description
1 polymer ?
#
loop_
_entity_poly.entity_id
_entity_poly.type
_entity_poly.pdbx_seq_one_letter_code
_entity_poly.pdbx_strand_id
1 'polypeptide(L)'
;MVRSRTFFVVLAVLAGAILMLTGGCKRSAPAKIILNVDGKTFSDASILIDGKPAGRLTQTVITADRKIYIDGVFSANLPPASQPVEGDTYSGCADSIIVGAGNHTISLQAPDGASLQILAAVSPGYHLLAYSSDEKTLKWDGEKVTAEPGAQVTVGRKKGGM
;
A
#
# COMPACT_ATOMS: atom_id res chain seq x y z
N MET A 1 13.19 65.03 13.34
CA MET A 1 12.45 64.01 14.11
C MET A 1 11.46 63.26 13.19
N VAL A 2 11.93 62.65 12.08
CA VAL A 2 11.05 62.04 11.05
C VAL A 2 11.54 60.63 10.63
N ARG A 3 12.84 60.36 10.75
CA ARG A 3 13.46 59.07 10.41
C ARG A 3 13.00 57.87 11.25
N SER A 4 12.53 58.10 12.48
CA SER A 4 12.11 57.01 13.38
C SER A 4 10.77 56.40 12.96
N ARG A 5 9.81 57.20 12.47
CA ARG A 5 8.44 56.72 12.16
C ARG A 5 8.41 55.90 10.87
N THR A 6 9.20 56.28 9.86
CA THR A 6 9.33 55.51 8.61
C THR A 6 10.01 54.16 8.82
N PHE A 7 10.98 54.07 9.74
CA PHE A 7 11.67 52.82 10.04
C PHE A 7 10.75 51.77 10.68
N PHE A 8 9.88 52.19 11.62
CA PHE A 8 8.91 51.31 12.26
C PHE A 8 7.84 50.79 11.29
N VAL A 9 7.39 51.61 10.33
CA VAL A 9 6.40 51.20 9.33
C VAL A 9 6.98 50.15 8.38
N VAL A 10 8.23 50.34 7.92
CA VAL A 10 8.90 49.36 7.05
C VAL A 10 9.12 48.04 7.77
N LEU A 11 9.51 48.06 9.05
CA LEU A 11 9.71 46.84 9.84
C LEU A 11 8.40 46.07 10.06
N ALA A 12 7.28 46.77 10.29
CA ALA A 12 5.97 46.16 10.47
C ALA A 12 5.43 45.53 9.18
N VAL A 13 5.64 46.18 8.03
CA VAL A 13 5.28 45.63 6.71
C VAL A 13 6.13 44.40 6.39
N LEU A 14 7.43 44.42 6.71
CA LEU A 14 8.33 43.29 6.50
C LEU A 14 7.96 42.09 7.40
N ALA A 15 7.64 42.32 8.67
CA ALA A 15 7.18 41.29 9.59
C ALA A 15 5.82 40.68 9.15
N GLY A 16 4.90 41.53 8.65
CA GLY A 16 3.64 41.07 8.05
C GLY A 16 3.85 40.21 6.80
N ALA A 17 4.81 40.57 5.94
CA ALA A 17 5.17 39.79 4.76
C ALA A 17 5.82 38.43 5.11
N ILE A 18 6.65 38.38 6.15
CA ILE A 18 7.28 37.14 6.62
C ILE A 18 6.22 36.17 7.21
N LEU A 19 5.23 36.69 7.94
CA LEU A 19 4.12 35.87 8.47
C LEU A 19 3.19 35.31 7.36
N MET A 20 3.06 36.01 6.23
CA MET A 20 2.32 35.49 5.06
C MET A 20 3.10 34.42 4.28
N LEU A 21 4.44 34.41 4.37
CA LEU A 21 5.30 33.39 3.77
C LEU A 21 5.42 32.13 4.63
N THR A 22 5.06 32.18 5.92
CA THR A 22 4.87 30.99 6.77
C THR A 22 3.49 30.36 6.58
N GLY A 23 3.01 30.29 5.33
CA GLY A 23 1.93 29.40 4.94
C GLY A 23 2.37 27.98 5.25
N GLY A 24 2.10 27.52 6.48
CA GLY A 24 2.58 26.26 6.99
C GLY A 24 2.27 25.15 6.01
N CYS A 25 3.29 24.41 5.60
CA CYS A 25 3.11 23.18 4.85
C CYS A 25 2.15 22.30 5.64
N LYS A 26 0.87 22.29 5.27
CA LYS A 26 -0.08 21.33 5.79
C LYS A 26 0.48 19.96 5.42
N ARG A 27 0.94 19.22 6.41
CA ARG A 27 1.41 17.85 6.23
C ARG A 27 0.25 17.09 5.59
N SER A 28 0.46 16.58 4.38
CA SER A 28 -0.59 15.83 3.69
C SER A 28 -1.08 14.72 4.60
N ALA A 29 -2.39 14.56 4.73
CA ALA A 29 -2.96 13.50 5.56
C ALA A 29 -2.45 12.14 5.03
N PRO A 30 -2.09 11.21 5.94
CA PRO A 30 -1.52 9.94 5.52
C PRO A 30 -2.57 9.08 4.79
N ALA A 31 -2.07 8.13 4.04
CA ALA A 31 -2.83 7.06 3.45
C ALA A 31 -2.56 5.76 4.21
N LYS A 32 -3.59 4.93 4.36
CA LYS A 32 -3.51 3.57 4.90
C LYS A 32 -3.84 2.59 3.79
N ILE A 33 -2.89 1.71 3.46
CA ILE A 33 -3.05 0.66 2.48
C ILE A 33 -3.28 -0.66 3.22
N ILE A 34 -4.37 -1.33 2.90
CA ILE A 34 -4.65 -2.73 3.27
C ILE A 34 -4.28 -3.58 2.06
N LEU A 35 -3.49 -4.62 2.27
CA LEU A 35 -2.96 -5.43 1.18
C LEU A 35 -3.37 -6.89 1.35
N ASN A 36 -4.11 -7.42 0.38
CA ASN A 36 -4.56 -8.81 0.36
C ASN A 36 -4.01 -9.50 -0.89
N VAL A 37 -3.46 -10.69 -0.70
CA VAL A 37 -3.01 -11.58 -1.77
C VAL A 37 -3.79 -12.88 -1.66
N ASP A 38 -4.33 -13.32 -2.79
CA ASP A 38 -4.89 -14.64 -2.98
C ASP A 38 -3.96 -15.45 -3.91
N GLY A 39 -3.76 -16.72 -3.58
CA GLY A 39 -2.85 -17.62 -4.28
C GLY A 39 -1.40 -17.56 -3.78
N LYS A 40 -0.62 -18.55 -4.21
CA LYS A 40 0.66 -18.90 -3.57
C LYS A 40 1.76 -17.86 -3.78
N THR A 41 1.96 -17.38 -4.99
CA THR A 41 3.19 -16.69 -5.44
C THR A 41 3.63 -15.52 -4.56
N PHE A 42 2.70 -14.74 -4.01
CA PHE A 42 3.04 -13.60 -3.13
C PHE A 42 2.43 -13.71 -1.74
N SER A 43 1.87 -14.86 -1.35
CA SER A 43 1.13 -15.00 -0.08
C SER A 43 1.98 -14.74 1.17
N ASP A 44 3.30 -14.83 1.09
CA ASP A 44 4.25 -14.57 2.17
C ASP A 44 5.31 -13.50 1.83
N ALA A 45 4.99 -12.66 0.83
CA ALA A 45 5.92 -11.70 0.27
C ALA A 45 6.32 -10.60 1.28
N SER A 46 7.57 -10.15 1.16
CA SER A 46 8.03 -8.90 1.76
C SER A 46 7.45 -7.71 1.00
N ILE A 47 7.10 -6.66 1.72
CA ILE A 47 6.50 -5.45 1.18
C ILE A 47 7.49 -4.31 1.32
N LEU A 48 7.80 -3.67 0.19
CA LEU A 48 8.64 -2.49 0.15
C LEU A 48 7.84 -1.31 -0.40
N ILE A 49 8.05 -0.13 0.17
CA ILE A 49 7.52 1.15 -0.31
C ILE A 49 8.71 2.02 -0.70
N ASP A 50 8.76 2.44 -1.95
CA ASP A 50 9.85 3.24 -2.52
C ASP A 50 11.24 2.60 -2.26
N GLY A 51 11.29 1.27 -2.37
CA GLY A 51 12.50 0.47 -2.12
C GLY A 51 12.86 0.29 -0.65
N LYS A 52 12.09 0.82 0.30
CA LYS A 52 12.32 0.65 1.74
C LYS A 52 11.42 -0.44 2.31
N PRO A 53 11.92 -1.31 3.21
CA PRO A 53 11.08 -2.30 3.88
C PRO A 53 9.92 -1.62 4.63
N ALA A 54 8.70 -2.10 4.37
CA ALA A 54 7.48 -1.59 4.98
C ALA A 54 6.70 -2.66 5.77
N GLY A 55 6.95 -3.94 5.49
CA GLY A 55 6.34 -5.06 6.20
C GLY A 55 6.53 -6.37 5.47
N ARG A 56 5.77 -7.38 5.89
CA ARG A 56 5.63 -8.69 5.22
C ARG A 56 4.17 -9.10 5.33
N LEU A 57 3.68 -9.83 4.34
CA LEU A 57 2.37 -10.45 4.39
C LEU A 57 2.36 -11.59 5.41
N THR A 58 1.34 -11.60 6.26
CA THR A 58 1.03 -12.76 7.10
C THR A 58 0.36 -13.80 6.22
N GLN A 59 1.05 -14.91 5.99
CA GLN A 59 0.57 -15.99 5.14
C GLN A 59 -0.42 -16.86 5.91
N THR A 60 -1.55 -17.15 5.30
CA THR A 60 -2.45 -18.22 5.74
C THR A 60 -2.49 -19.31 4.69
N VAL A 61 -2.24 -20.55 5.13
CA VAL A 61 -2.35 -21.75 4.30
C VAL A 61 -3.43 -22.65 4.87
N ILE A 62 -4.41 -23.01 4.05
CA ILE A 62 -5.37 -24.07 4.35
C ILE A 62 -4.95 -25.26 3.51
N THR A 63 -4.44 -26.31 4.15
CA THR A 63 -3.94 -27.50 3.46
C THR A 63 -5.08 -28.43 3.06
N ALA A 64 -4.83 -29.30 2.08
CA ALA A 64 -5.80 -30.30 1.62
C ALA A 64 -6.30 -31.23 2.75
N ASP A 65 -5.44 -31.50 3.75
CA ASP A 65 -5.80 -32.26 4.97
C ASP A 65 -6.56 -31.44 6.02
N ARG A 66 -7.06 -30.26 5.64
CA ARG A 66 -7.94 -29.38 6.42
C ARG A 66 -7.29 -28.78 7.66
N LYS A 67 -5.97 -28.54 7.61
CA LYS A 67 -5.25 -27.79 8.65
C LYS A 67 -5.04 -26.35 8.21
N ILE A 68 -5.12 -25.44 9.17
CA ILE A 68 -4.82 -24.02 8.98
C ILE A 68 -3.45 -23.76 9.56
N TYR A 69 -2.57 -23.16 8.77
CA TYR A 69 -1.29 -22.63 9.19
C TYR A 69 -1.27 -21.11 8.99
N ILE A 70 -0.73 -20.40 9.97
CA ILE A 70 -0.47 -18.95 9.90
C ILE A 70 1.03 -18.75 10.03
N ASP A 71 1.67 -18.18 9.02
CA ASP A 71 3.12 -18.04 8.92
C ASP A 71 3.86 -19.37 9.19
N GLY A 72 3.30 -20.48 8.67
CA GLY A 72 3.83 -21.83 8.85
C GLY A 72 3.58 -22.47 10.23
N VAL A 73 2.96 -21.74 11.16
CA VAL A 73 2.59 -22.25 12.48
C VAL A 73 1.20 -22.88 12.42
N PHE A 74 1.08 -24.14 12.84
CA PHE A 74 -0.22 -24.80 12.96
C PHE A 74 -1.14 -24.01 13.90
N SER A 75 -2.33 -23.67 13.41
CA SER A 75 -3.29 -22.82 14.12
C SER A 75 -4.54 -23.61 14.52
N ALA A 76 -5.14 -24.35 13.57
CA ALA A 76 -6.39 -25.08 13.82
C ALA A 76 -6.63 -26.20 12.81
N ASN A 77 -7.56 -27.10 13.16
CA ASN A 77 -8.19 -28.01 12.21
C ASN A 77 -9.55 -27.45 11.78
N LEU A 78 -9.85 -27.47 10.49
CA LEU A 78 -11.19 -27.21 9.99
C LEU A 78 -12.09 -28.43 10.25
N PRO A 79 -13.40 -28.21 10.48
CA PRO A 79 -14.36 -29.30 10.65
C PRO A 79 -14.39 -30.17 9.38
N PRO A 80 -14.80 -31.46 9.45
CA PRO A 80 -14.90 -32.32 8.28
C PRO A 80 -15.71 -31.68 7.15
N ALA A 81 -15.29 -31.85 5.91
CA ALA A 81 -16.09 -31.48 4.75
C ALA A 81 -16.80 -32.69 4.16
N SER A 82 -17.96 -32.43 3.55
CA SER A 82 -18.72 -33.40 2.76
C SER A 82 -18.03 -33.76 1.44
N GLN A 83 -17.06 -32.96 0.99
CA GLN A 83 -16.28 -33.18 -0.22
C GLN A 83 -14.78 -33.05 0.05
N PRO A 84 -13.92 -33.81 -0.67
CA PRO A 84 -12.48 -33.60 -0.65
C PRO A 84 -12.14 -32.16 -1.07
N VAL A 85 -11.14 -31.56 -0.42
CA VAL A 85 -10.58 -30.27 -0.84
C VAL A 85 -9.43 -30.57 -1.79
N GLU A 86 -9.46 -29.99 -2.98
CA GLU A 86 -8.37 -30.13 -3.95
C GLU A 86 -7.24 -29.14 -3.63
N GLY A 87 -6.09 -29.68 -3.23
CA GLY A 87 -4.87 -28.90 -3.02
C GLY A 87 -4.91 -27.98 -1.81
N ASP A 88 -3.87 -27.17 -1.70
CA ASP A 88 -3.70 -26.18 -0.63
C ASP A 88 -4.15 -24.81 -1.13
N THR A 89 -4.86 -24.05 -0.29
CA THR A 89 -5.22 -22.66 -0.54
C THR A 89 -4.27 -21.73 0.21
N TYR A 90 -3.80 -20.69 -0.46
CA TYR A 90 -2.83 -19.72 0.07
C TYR A 90 -3.43 -18.32 0.03
N SER A 91 -3.18 -17.55 1.07
CA SER A 91 -3.49 -16.12 1.11
C SER A 91 -2.46 -15.36 1.93
N GLY A 92 -2.33 -14.06 1.71
CA GLY A 92 -1.44 -13.17 2.45
C GLY A 92 -2.13 -11.86 2.78
N CYS A 93 -1.95 -11.33 3.99
CA CYS A 93 -2.58 -10.07 4.40
C CYS A 93 -1.60 -9.12 5.10
N ALA A 94 -1.78 -7.81 4.90
CA ALA A 94 -1.19 -6.74 5.69
C ALA A 94 -2.23 -5.66 6.00
N ASP A 95 -2.54 -5.47 7.28
CA ASP A 95 -3.72 -4.72 7.73
C ASP A 95 -3.52 -3.20 7.81
N SER A 96 -2.27 -2.71 7.78
CA SER A 96 -2.01 -1.26 7.79
C SER A 96 -0.59 -0.88 7.37
N ILE A 97 -0.39 -0.58 6.10
CA ILE A 97 0.79 0.12 5.63
C ILE A 97 0.47 1.62 5.56
N ILE A 98 1.13 2.42 6.40
CA ILE A 98 0.90 3.87 6.45
C ILE A 98 1.94 4.56 5.57
N VAL A 99 1.47 5.32 4.58
CA VAL A 99 2.31 6.09 3.65
C VAL A 99 1.83 7.53 3.55
N GLY A 100 2.67 8.42 3.01
CA GLY A 100 2.19 9.75 2.61
C GLY A 100 1.25 9.64 1.41
N ALA A 101 0.41 10.66 1.19
CA ALA A 101 -0.24 10.78 -0.11
C ALA A 101 0.78 11.25 -1.15
N GLY A 102 0.70 10.72 -2.37
CA GLY A 102 1.66 10.96 -3.44
C GLY A 102 1.85 9.74 -4.33
N ASN A 103 2.84 9.79 -5.21
CA ASN A 103 3.22 8.65 -6.04
C ASN A 103 4.17 7.75 -5.25
N HIS A 104 3.85 6.48 -5.16
CA HIS A 104 4.66 5.47 -4.48
C HIS A 104 4.86 4.23 -5.35
N THR A 105 6.02 3.61 -5.21
CA THR A 105 6.27 2.27 -5.74
C THR A 105 6.06 1.27 -4.61
N ILE A 106 5.00 0.47 -4.71
CA ILE A 106 4.74 -0.66 -3.83
C ILE A 106 5.32 -1.91 -4.50
N SER A 107 6.23 -2.60 -3.82
CA SER A 107 6.84 -3.82 -4.34
C SER A 107 6.51 -5.00 -3.45
N LEU A 108 6.04 -6.09 -4.06
CA LEU A 108 5.94 -7.40 -3.44
C LEU A 108 7.16 -8.22 -3.86
N GLN A 109 7.86 -8.82 -2.91
CA GLN A 109 9.01 -9.68 -3.13
C GLN A 109 8.79 -11.03 -2.44
N ALA A 110 8.57 -12.07 -3.23
CA ALA A 110 8.42 -13.42 -2.75
C ALA A 110 9.80 -14.02 -2.38
N PRO A 111 9.86 -14.98 -1.44
CA PRO A 111 11.12 -15.63 -1.08
C PRO A 111 11.78 -16.42 -2.21
N ASP A 112 11.01 -16.86 -3.21
CA ASP A 112 11.49 -17.58 -4.39
C ASP A 112 12.09 -16.66 -5.47
N GLY A 113 12.11 -15.34 -5.23
CA GLY A 113 12.64 -14.33 -6.15
C GLY A 113 11.60 -13.74 -7.10
N ALA A 114 10.36 -14.23 -7.11
CA ALA A 114 9.28 -13.55 -7.83
C ALA A 114 9.06 -12.15 -7.25
N SER A 115 8.73 -11.18 -8.12
CA SER A 115 8.46 -9.81 -7.69
C SER A 115 7.31 -9.18 -8.45
N LEU A 116 6.68 -8.15 -7.89
CA LEU A 116 5.67 -7.35 -8.59
C LEU A 116 5.84 -5.89 -8.16
N GLN A 117 5.90 -4.96 -9.12
CA GLN A 117 6.00 -3.53 -8.85
C GLN A 117 4.72 -2.79 -9.22
N ILE A 118 4.25 -1.94 -8.32
CA ILE A 118 2.95 -1.28 -8.42
C ILE A 118 3.18 0.21 -8.19
N LEU A 119 3.14 0.98 -9.28
CA LEU A 119 3.23 2.43 -9.26
C LEU A 119 1.85 3.00 -8.95
N ALA A 120 1.63 3.38 -7.70
CA ALA A 120 0.34 3.86 -7.22
C ALA A 120 0.38 5.38 -6.99
N ALA A 121 -0.61 6.08 -7.53
CA ALA A 121 -0.92 7.44 -7.09
C ALA A 121 -1.87 7.35 -5.88
N VAL A 122 -1.32 7.49 -4.69
CA VAL A 122 -2.01 7.28 -3.41
C VAL A 122 -2.58 8.60 -2.91
N SER A 123 -3.91 8.67 -2.73
CA SER A 123 -4.57 9.82 -2.10
C SER A 123 -4.59 9.67 -0.57
N PRO A 124 -4.89 10.72 0.21
CA PRO A 124 -5.17 10.54 1.64
C PRO A 124 -6.37 9.61 1.85
N GLY A 125 -6.36 8.81 2.93
CA GLY A 125 -7.48 7.93 3.29
C GLY A 125 -7.13 6.44 3.30
N TYR A 126 -8.13 5.59 3.07
CA TYR A 126 -7.98 4.13 3.07
C TYR A 126 -7.98 3.60 1.64
N HIS A 127 -7.03 2.72 1.36
CA HIS A 127 -6.85 2.07 0.06
C HIS A 127 -6.83 0.56 0.24
N LEU A 128 -7.50 -0.15 -0.66
CA LEU A 128 -7.46 -1.61 -0.73
C LEU A 128 -6.69 -2.02 -1.99
N LEU A 129 -5.56 -2.69 -1.76
CA LEU A 129 -4.80 -3.37 -2.80
C LEU A 129 -5.04 -4.87 -2.66
N ALA A 130 -5.72 -5.46 -3.65
CA ALA A 130 -5.93 -6.90 -3.71
C ALA A 130 -5.24 -7.49 -4.94
N TYR A 131 -4.52 -8.59 -4.78
CA TYR A 131 -3.87 -9.31 -5.87
C TYR A 131 -4.32 -10.76 -5.89
N SER A 132 -4.58 -11.31 -7.07
CA SER A 132 -4.78 -12.76 -7.27
C SER A 132 -3.65 -13.29 -8.14
N SER A 133 -2.87 -14.23 -7.58
CA SER A 133 -1.80 -14.93 -8.31
C SER A 133 -2.37 -15.80 -9.43
N ASP A 134 -3.54 -16.40 -9.23
CA ASP A 134 -4.14 -17.30 -10.21
C ASP A 134 -4.73 -16.52 -11.39
N GLU A 135 -5.44 -15.42 -11.10
CA GLU A 135 -5.97 -14.53 -12.15
C GLU A 135 -4.91 -13.57 -12.72
N LYS A 136 -3.69 -13.55 -12.17
CA LYS A 136 -2.64 -12.54 -12.46
C LYS A 136 -3.20 -11.13 -12.52
N THR A 137 -4.02 -10.79 -11.53
CA THR A 137 -4.79 -9.55 -11.53
C THR A 137 -4.56 -8.79 -10.25
N LEU A 138 -4.28 -7.49 -10.38
CA LEU A 138 -4.29 -6.53 -9.31
C LEU A 138 -5.57 -5.67 -9.33
N LYS A 139 -6.11 -5.39 -8.14
CA LYS A 139 -7.21 -4.46 -7.89
C LYS A 139 -6.73 -3.35 -6.95
N TRP A 140 -6.92 -2.10 -7.33
CA TRP A 140 -6.64 -0.90 -6.54
C TRP A 140 -7.93 -0.09 -6.39
N ASP A 141 -8.54 -0.07 -5.20
CA ASP A 141 -9.83 0.60 -4.94
C ASP A 141 -10.93 0.30 -5.98
N GLY A 142 -10.94 -0.93 -6.50
CA GLY A 142 -11.87 -1.37 -7.54
C GLY A 142 -11.37 -1.20 -8.99
N GLU A 143 -10.29 -0.47 -9.25
CA GLU A 143 -9.59 -0.48 -10.54
C GLU A 143 -8.91 -1.83 -10.74
N LYS A 144 -9.29 -2.59 -11.79
CA LYS A 144 -8.71 -3.91 -12.13
C LYS A 144 -7.67 -3.77 -13.24
N VAL A 145 -6.47 -4.31 -13.05
CA VAL A 145 -5.39 -4.38 -14.05
C VAL A 145 -4.73 -5.76 -14.07
N THR A 146 -4.28 -6.21 -15.23
CA THR A 146 -3.44 -7.41 -15.35
C THR A 146 -2.04 -7.12 -14.81
N ALA A 147 -1.53 -8.00 -13.97
CA ALA A 147 -0.28 -7.86 -13.23
C ALA A 147 0.40 -9.24 -13.12
N GLU A 148 1.20 -9.59 -14.12
CA GLU A 148 1.99 -10.82 -14.11
C GLU A 148 3.15 -10.73 -13.09
N PRO A 149 3.60 -11.84 -12.50
CA PRO A 149 4.86 -11.87 -11.77
C PRO A 149 6.01 -11.34 -12.65
N GLY A 150 6.82 -10.46 -12.09
CA GLY A 150 7.89 -9.72 -12.75
C GLY A 150 7.44 -8.41 -13.40
N ALA A 151 6.13 -8.13 -13.47
CA ALA A 151 5.62 -6.94 -14.12
C ALA A 151 5.78 -5.67 -13.26
N GLN A 152 5.68 -4.54 -13.96
CA GLN A 152 5.43 -3.23 -13.37
C GLN A 152 4.09 -2.72 -13.88
N VAL A 153 3.18 -2.36 -12.96
CA VAL A 153 1.84 -1.86 -13.27
C VAL A 153 1.63 -0.49 -12.65
N THR A 154 0.70 0.30 -13.21
CA THR A 154 0.34 1.63 -12.69
C THR A 154 -1.14 1.67 -12.35
N VAL A 155 -1.48 2.24 -11.19
CA VAL A 155 -2.86 2.35 -10.68
C VAL A 155 -3.11 3.67 -9.94
N GLY A 156 -4.37 3.99 -9.67
CA GLY A 156 -4.76 5.17 -8.87
C GLY A 156 -4.64 6.50 -9.62
N ARG A 157 -4.23 6.47 -10.90
CA ARG A 157 -4.33 7.64 -11.77
C ARG A 157 -5.78 7.78 -12.20
N LYS A 158 -6.41 8.93 -11.93
CA LYS A 158 -7.69 9.26 -12.56
C LYS A 158 -7.53 9.09 -14.08
N LYS A 159 -8.34 8.23 -14.70
CA LYS A 159 -8.58 8.31 -16.14
C LYS A 159 -9.02 9.74 -16.41
N GLY A 160 -8.21 10.51 -17.13
CA GLY A 160 -8.55 11.88 -17.47
C GLY A 160 -9.93 11.88 -18.11
N GLY A 161 -10.88 12.58 -17.47
CA GLY A 161 -12.10 12.97 -18.15
C GLY A 161 -11.69 13.93 -19.26
N MET A 162 -11.79 13.45 -20.50
CA MET A 162 -12.06 14.33 -21.64
C MET A 162 -13.56 14.57 -21.70
#